data_AF-A0AB74ECN9-F1
#
_entry.id   AF-A0AB74ECN9-F1
#
_cell.length_a   1.000
_cell.length_b   1.000
_cell.length_c   1.000
_cell.angle_alpha   90.00
_cell.angle_beta   90.00
_cell.angle_gamma   90.00
#
_symmetry.space_group_name_H-M   'P 1'
#
loop_
_entity.id
_entity.type
_entity.pdbx_description
1 polymer ?
#
loop_
_entity_poly.entity_id
_entity_poly.type
_entity_poly.pdbx_seq_one_letter_code
_entity_poly.pdbx_strand_id
1 'polypeptide(L)'
;MITPTVSGVVVMLIGLSLVHVGIADFGGGFGAKADGTFGSMENLGLVSLVLLIVLIFNCMKNPLLRMSGIAVGLIAGYIVALFLGKVDFSALQNLPPVTLPVPFKYGFAFDWHAFIAAGAIFLLGVFEAVGDLTATAMVSDQPIEGEEYTKRLRGGVLADGLVSVIATALGSLPLTTFAQNNGVIQMTGVASRHVGKYIAVILVLLGLFPVVGRAFTTIPSPVLGGAMVLMFGLIAIAGVRILVGHGIRRREAVIAATSVGLGLGVGFEPEVFKNLPVLFQNSISGGGITAVLLNLVLPEDKTEAAVKFDTDHLEH
;
A
#
# COMPACT_ATOMS: atom_id res chain seq x y z
N MET A 1 -2.56 -22.19 -5.27
CA MET A 1 -2.45 -21.35 -4.05
C MET A 1 -2.54 -19.88 -4.39
N ILE A 2 -1.76 -19.39 -5.36
CA ILE A 2 -1.92 -18.04 -5.93
C ILE A 2 -3.08 -18.10 -6.94
N THR A 3 -4.27 -17.67 -6.53
CA THR A 3 -5.42 -17.44 -7.43
C THR A 3 -5.77 -15.96 -7.40
N PRO A 4 -6.39 -15.40 -8.47
CA PRO A 4 -6.87 -14.02 -8.46
C PRO A 4 -7.76 -13.70 -7.26
N THR A 5 -8.54 -14.69 -6.79
CA THR A 5 -9.36 -14.58 -5.59
C THR A 5 -8.52 -14.35 -4.33
N VAL A 6 -7.50 -15.18 -4.10
CA VAL A 6 -6.62 -15.05 -2.93
C VAL A 6 -5.82 -13.75 -2.99
N SER A 7 -5.22 -13.44 -4.15
CA SER A 7 -4.47 -12.20 -4.32
C SER A 7 -5.34 -10.96 -4.15
N GLY A 8 -6.55 -10.94 -4.74
CA GLY A 8 -7.47 -9.82 -4.61
C GLY A 8 -7.92 -9.60 -3.16
N VAL A 9 -8.21 -10.67 -2.41
CA VAL A 9 -8.55 -10.59 -0.98
C VAL A 9 -7.38 -10.04 -0.15
N VAL A 10 -6.16 -10.53 -0.39
CA VAL A 10 -4.97 -10.09 0.35
C VAL A 10 -4.69 -8.60 0.09
N VAL A 11 -4.65 -8.17 -1.17
CA VAL A 11 -4.43 -6.76 -1.54
C VAL A 11 -5.55 -5.87 -0.99
N MET A 12 -6.80 -6.34 -1.02
CA MET A 12 -7.92 -5.61 -0.45
C MET A 12 -7.78 -5.45 1.06
N LEU A 13 -7.39 -6.50 1.79
CA LEU A 13 -7.15 -6.45 3.24
C LEU A 13 -5.98 -5.56 3.61
N ILE A 14 -4.91 -5.53 2.81
CA ILE A 14 -3.79 -4.59 2.98
C ILE A 14 -4.32 -3.15 2.91
N GLY A 15 -5.04 -2.80 1.84
CA GLY A 15 -5.63 -1.48 1.69
C GLY A 15 -6.57 -1.11 2.84
N LEU A 16 -7.52 -1.98 3.19
CA LEU A 16 -8.49 -1.73 4.26
C LEU A 16 -7.83 -1.61 5.65
N SER A 17 -6.81 -2.41 5.95
CA SER A 17 -6.09 -2.34 7.22
C SER A 17 -5.30 -1.04 7.33
N LEU A 18 -4.73 -0.56 6.22
CA LEU A 18 -3.97 0.69 6.19
C LEU A 18 -4.87 1.93 6.21
N VAL A 19 -6.12 1.84 5.73
CA VAL A 19 -7.11 2.94 5.89
C VAL A 19 -7.29 3.31 7.36
N HIS A 20 -7.27 2.34 8.29
CA HIS A 20 -7.33 2.64 9.72
C HIS A 20 -6.17 3.55 10.17
N VAL A 21 -4.96 3.29 9.69
CA VAL A 21 -3.77 4.12 9.96
C VAL A 21 -3.93 5.51 9.33
N GLY A 22 -4.38 5.58 8.07
CA GLY A 22 -4.67 6.84 7.40
C GLY A 22 -5.70 7.69 8.14
N ILE A 23 -6.74 7.07 8.72
CA ILE A 23 -7.76 7.73 9.55
C ILE A 23 -7.21 8.16 10.92
N ALA A 24 -6.28 7.41 11.50
CA ALA A 24 -5.58 7.86 12.71
C ALA A 24 -4.79 9.15 12.42
N ASP A 25 -4.08 9.23 11.30
CA ASP A 25 -3.38 10.45 10.91
C ASP A 25 -4.33 11.57 10.47
N PHE A 26 -5.47 11.23 9.87
CA PHE A 26 -6.58 12.17 9.59
C PHE A 26 -7.00 12.91 10.87
N GLY A 27 -7.15 12.19 11.98
CA GLY A 27 -7.50 12.79 13.26
C GLY A 27 -6.39 13.65 13.89
N GLY A 28 -5.19 13.67 13.33
CA GLY A 28 -4.01 14.35 13.87
C GLY A 28 -2.93 13.43 14.42
N GLY A 29 -3.02 12.13 14.14
CA GLY A 29 -2.01 11.14 14.51
C GLY A 29 -1.98 10.84 16.01
N PHE A 30 -0.93 10.17 16.44
CA PHE A 30 -0.75 9.77 17.84
C PHE A 30 -0.52 10.96 18.78
N GLY A 31 0.07 12.05 18.30
CA GLY A 31 0.25 13.28 19.08
C GLY A 31 -1.10 13.91 19.46
N ALA A 32 -2.02 14.04 18.50
CA ALA A 32 -3.35 14.58 18.78
C ALA A 32 -4.18 13.68 19.72
N LYS A 33 -3.96 12.36 19.68
CA LYS A 33 -4.57 11.42 20.66
C LYS A 33 -4.04 11.66 22.08
N ALA A 34 -2.75 11.92 22.23
CA ALA A 34 -2.13 12.18 23.53
C ALA A 34 -2.59 13.50 24.15
N ASP A 35 -2.73 14.54 23.33
CA ASP A 35 -3.05 15.90 23.81
C ASP A 35 -4.57 16.22 23.77
N GLY A 36 -5.41 15.23 23.49
CA GLY A 36 -6.88 15.38 23.47
C GLY A 36 -7.43 16.20 22.29
N THR A 37 -6.61 16.48 21.27
CA THR A 37 -6.98 17.28 20.08
C THR A 37 -7.34 16.40 18.87
N PHE A 38 -7.47 15.09 19.07
CA PHE A 38 -7.83 14.14 18.03
C PHE A 38 -9.18 14.48 17.41
N GLY A 39 -9.21 14.63 16.07
CA GLY A 39 -10.41 15.03 15.35
C GLY A 39 -10.83 16.48 15.59
N SER A 40 -9.93 17.36 16.07
CA SER A 40 -10.20 18.80 16.18
C SER A 40 -10.59 19.41 14.83
N MET A 41 -11.41 20.46 14.85
CA MET A 41 -11.91 21.11 13.62
C MET A 41 -10.78 21.62 12.72
N GLU A 42 -9.64 22.01 13.30
CA GLU A 42 -8.45 22.40 12.55
C GLU A 42 -7.81 21.21 11.83
N ASN A 43 -7.69 20.06 12.48
CA ASN A 43 -7.15 18.84 11.85
C ASN A 43 -8.10 18.35 10.75
N LEU A 44 -9.40 18.31 11.03
CA LEU A 44 -10.42 17.96 10.04
C LEU A 44 -10.43 18.95 8.86
N GLY A 45 -10.25 20.25 9.12
CA GLY A 45 -10.17 21.30 8.11
C GLY A 45 -8.96 21.14 7.19
N LEU A 46 -7.77 20.87 7.77
CA LEU A 46 -6.56 20.58 7.00
C LEU A 46 -6.72 19.35 6.11
N VAL A 47 -7.26 18.25 6.65
CA VAL A 47 -7.44 17.03 5.88
C VAL A 47 -8.47 17.24 4.76
N SER A 48 -9.58 17.91 5.08
CA SER A 48 -10.64 18.19 4.11
C SER A 48 -10.13 19.06 2.97
N LEU A 49 -9.26 20.03 3.26
CA LEU A 49 -8.58 20.83 2.24
C LEU A 49 -7.72 19.96 1.32
N VAL A 50 -6.86 19.11 1.90
CA VAL A 50 -6.00 18.21 1.11
C VAL A 50 -6.86 17.30 0.23
N LEU A 51 -7.84 16.61 0.81
CA LEU A 51 -8.75 15.74 0.07
C LEU A 51 -9.50 16.48 -1.02
N LEU A 52 -10.04 17.66 -0.74
CA LEU A 52 -10.76 18.47 -1.73
C LEU A 52 -9.86 18.80 -2.92
N ILE A 53 -8.62 19.24 -2.68
CA ILE A 53 -7.66 19.53 -3.74
C ILE A 53 -7.38 18.26 -4.56
N VAL A 54 -7.10 17.13 -3.91
CA VAL A 54 -6.85 15.87 -4.61
C VAL A 54 -8.04 15.46 -5.46
N LEU A 55 -9.27 15.56 -4.94
CA LEU A 55 -10.50 15.22 -5.66
C LEU A 55 -10.74 16.16 -6.85
N ILE A 56 -10.54 17.47 -6.68
CA ILE A 56 -10.65 18.45 -7.78
C ILE A 56 -9.68 18.10 -8.90
N PHE A 57 -8.42 17.81 -8.56
CA PHE A 57 -7.42 17.39 -9.55
C PHE A 57 -7.80 16.08 -10.22
N ASN A 58 -8.39 15.12 -9.49
CA ASN A 58 -8.85 13.85 -10.04
C ASN A 58 -10.04 14.00 -11.02
N CYS A 59 -10.86 15.05 -10.85
CA CYS A 59 -11.92 15.40 -11.80
C CYS A 59 -11.41 16.07 -13.09
N MET A 60 -10.13 16.43 -13.17
CA MET A 60 -9.58 17.10 -14.36
C MET A 60 -9.43 16.11 -15.52
N LYS A 61 -9.73 16.58 -16.73
CA LYS A 61 -9.60 15.77 -17.96
C LYS A 61 -8.15 15.37 -18.25
N ASN A 62 -7.17 16.17 -17.82
CA ASN A 62 -5.77 15.91 -18.11
C ASN A 62 -5.20 14.84 -17.15
N PRO A 63 -4.75 13.68 -17.68
CA PRO A 63 -4.08 12.62 -16.93
C PRO A 63 -2.99 13.11 -15.96
N LEU A 64 -2.09 13.99 -16.41
CA LEU A 64 -0.96 14.47 -15.61
C LEU A 64 -1.40 15.30 -14.41
N LEU A 65 -2.47 16.09 -14.58
CA LEU A 65 -3.04 16.86 -13.48
C LEU A 65 -3.62 15.91 -12.43
N ARG A 66 -4.39 14.89 -12.83
CA ARG A 66 -4.96 13.90 -11.88
C ARG A 66 -3.91 13.28 -10.96
N MET A 67 -2.74 12.90 -11.49
CA MET A 67 -1.64 12.35 -10.70
C MET A 67 -0.94 13.36 -9.80
N SER A 68 -0.75 14.58 -10.30
CA SER A 68 -0.15 15.65 -9.52
C SER A 68 -1.01 16.08 -8.33
N GLY A 69 -2.31 15.75 -8.35
CA GLY A 69 -3.28 16.14 -7.32
C GLY A 69 -2.82 15.81 -5.90
N ILE A 70 -2.27 14.62 -5.66
CA ILE A 70 -1.73 14.23 -4.35
C ILE A 70 -0.58 15.15 -3.94
N ALA A 71 0.40 15.37 -4.83
CA ALA A 71 1.55 16.22 -4.53
C ALA A 71 1.12 17.67 -4.29
N VAL A 72 0.23 18.22 -5.11
CA VAL A 72 -0.32 19.57 -4.96
C VAL A 72 -1.13 19.69 -3.67
N GLY A 73 -1.95 18.69 -3.35
CA GLY A 73 -2.71 18.63 -2.10
C GLY A 73 -1.81 18.65 -0.87
N LEU A 74 -0.74 17.84 -0.86
CA LEU A 74 0.24 17.83 0.22
C LEU A 74 0.97 19.18 0.35
N ILE A 75 1.39 19.80 -0.76
CA ILE A 75 2.05 21.11 -0.75
C ILE A 75 1.11 22.19 -0.20
N ALA A 76 -0.13 22.24 -0.70
CA ALA A 76 -1.11 23.22 -0.25
C ALA A 76 -1.49 23.02 1.23
N GLY A 77 -1.70 21.77 1.66
CA GLY A 77 -1.96 21.43 3.05
C GLY A 77 -0.80 21.81 3.97
N TYR A 78 0.44 21.57 3.53
CA TYR A 78 1.64 21.99 4.26
C TYR A 78 1.72 23.52 4.38
N ILE A 79 1.46 24.27 3.30
CA ILE A 79 1.43 25.74 3.32
C ILE A 79 0.40 26.26 4.32
N VAL A 80 -0.82 25.72 4.32
CA VAL A 80 -1.84 26.13 5.29
C VAL A 80 -1.43 25.76 6.71
N ALA A 81 -0.84 24.58 6.91
CA ALA A 81 -0.34 24.19 8.22
C ALA A 81 0.80 25.08 8.74
N LEU A 82 1.63 25.65 7.86
CA LEU A 82 2.62 26.67 8.22
C LEU A 82 1.95 27.92 8.81
N PHE A 83 0.90 28.42 8.16
CA PHE A 83 0.16 29.58 8.66
C PHE A 83 -0.60 29.29 9.95
N LEU A 84 -0.99 28.04 10.20
CA LEU A 84 -1.59 27.59 11.46
C LEU A 84 -0.56 27.29 12.56
N GLY A 85 0.74 27.44 12.30
CA GLY A 85 1.79 27.20 13.29
C GLY A 85 1.96 25.73 13.70
N LYS A 86 1.48 24.78 12.88
CA LYS A 86 1.54 23.33 13.18
C LYS A 86 2.81 22.63 12.70
N VAL A 87 3.74 23.37 12.11
CA VAL A 87 4.99 22.83 11.57
C VAL A 87 6.12 23.12 12.54
N ASP A 88 6.76 22.07 13.04
CA ASP A 88 7.94 22.18 13.88
C ASP A 88 9.23 22.07 13.05
N PHE A 89 9.98 23.16 13.00
CA PHE A 89 11.27 23.24 12.30
C PHE A 89 12.46 22.83 13.17
N SER A 90 12.26 22.55 14.46
CA SER A 90 13.32 22.06 15.36
C SER A 90 14.01 20.80 14.81
N ALA A 91 13.23 19.96 14.12
CA ALA A 91 13.70 18.73 13.46
C ALA A 91 14.74 18.95 12.35
N LEU A 92 14.87 20.18 11.84
CA LEU A 92 15.84 20.55 10.80
C LEU A 92 17.15 21.14 11.37
N GLN A 93 17.22 21.39 12.67
CA GLN A 93 18.40 22.00 13.30
C GLN A 93 19.51 20.96 13.54
N ASN A 94 20.76 21.39 13.43
CA ASN A 94 21.96 20.60 13.75
C ASN A 94 22.08 19.25 12.99
N LEU A 95 21.56 19.20 11.76
CA LEU A 95 21.68 18.00 10.94
C LEU A 95 23.09 17.90 10.30
N PRO A 96 23.68 16.69 10.25
CA PRO A 96 24.89 16.48 9.48
C PRO A 96 24.62 16.73 7.98
N PRO A 97 25.60 17.18 7.19
CA PRO A 97 25.38 17.48 5.77
C PRO A 97 25.06 16.23 4.94
N VAL A 98 25.61 15.08 5.32
CA VAL A 98 25.40 13.78 4.66
C VAL A 98 25.24 12.71 5.73
N THR A 99 24.30 11.78 5.54
CA THR A 99 24.12 10.59 6.38
C THR A 99 24.27 9.35 5.52
N LEU A 100 25.29 8.54 5.81
CA LEU A 100 25.46 7.23 5.20
C LEU A 100 24.68 6.18 5.99
N PRO A 101 23.97 5.24 5.32
CA PRO A 101 23.28 4.17 6.01
C PRO A 101 24.32 3.25 6.68
N VAL A 102 24.10 2.93 7.95
CA VAL A 102 24.97 2.04 8.73
C VAL A 102 24.30 0.67 8.78
N PRO A 103 24.88 -0.37 8.14
CA PRO A 103 24.34 -1.71 8.22
C PRO A 103 24.22 -2.17 9.69
N PHE A 104 23.08 -2.77 10.02
CA PHE A 104 22.76 -3.33 11.33
C PHE A 104 22.89 -2.34 12.49
N LYS A 105 22.61 -1.05 12.26
CA LYS A 105 22.69 0.02 13.26
C LYS A 105 21.96 -0.30 14.58
N TYR A 106 20.83 -1.02 14.51
CA TYR A 106 19.99 -1.35 15.66
C TYR A 106 20.37 -2.69 16.34
N GLY A 107 21.38 -3.40 15.82
CA GLY A 107 21.79 -4.72 16.32
C GLY A 107 20.80 -5.84 15.94
N PHE A 108 20.95 -6.99 16.62
CA PHE A 108 20.12 -8.18 16.40
C PHE A 108 19.35 -8.53 17.67
N ALA A 109 18.04 -8.65 17.55
CA ALA A 109 17.16 -9.22 18.56
C ALA A 109 16.18 -10.16 17.84
N PHE A 110 15.90 -11.31 18.45
CA PHE A 110 15.02 -12.31 17.84
C PHE A 110 13.85 -12.61 18.76
N ASP A 111 12.65 -12.34 18.27
CA ASP A 111 11.39 -12.69 18.92
C ASP A 111 10.60 -13.63 18.02
N TRP A 112 10.15 -14.75 18.59
CA TRP A 112 9.48 -15.81 17.83
C TRP A 112 8.09 -15.37 17.33
N HIS A 113 7.38 -14.56 18.12
CA HIS A 113 6.05 -14.08 17.75
C HIS A 113 6.14 -13.10 16.58
N ALA A 114 7.06 -12.14 16.65
CA ALA A 114 7.35 -11.19 15.57
C ALA A 114 7.85 -11.90 14.30
N PHE A 115 8.70 -12.93 14.44
CA PHE A 115 9.20 -13.71 13.31
C PHE A 115 8.06 -14.39 12.54
N ILE A 116 7.15 -15.07 13.25
CA ILE A 116 6.00 -15.75 12.64
C ILE A 116 5.04 -14.73 12.02
N ALA A 117 4.70 -13.67 12.76
CA ALA A 117 3.77 -12.65 12.29
C ALA A 117 4.29 -11.92 11.04
N ALA A 118 5.53 -11.41 11.09
CA ALA A 118 6.15 -10.72 9.96
C ALA A 118 6.36 -11.69 8.79
N GLY A 119 6.85 -12.91 9.05
CA GLY A 119 7.05 -13.92 8.01
C GLY A 119 5.76 -14.25 7.25
N ALA A 120 4.62 -14.33 7.94
CA ALA A 120 3.33 -14.53 7.30
C ALA A 120 2.88 -13.33 6.46
N ILE A 121 3.02 -12.11 7.00
CA ILE A 121 2.70 -10.87 6.27
C ILE A 121 3.58 -10.78 5.00
N PHE A 122 4.87 -11.10 5.07
CA PHE A 122 5.76 -11.12 3.90
C PHE A 122 5.39 -12.18 2.87
N LEU A 123 5.05 -13.38 3.34
CA LEU A 123 4.63 -14.45 2.44
C LEU A 123 3.33 -14.05 1.71
N LEU A 124 2.41 -13.39 2.40
CA LEU A 124 1.21 -12.83 1.76
C LEU A 124 1.53 -11.65 0.83
N GLY A 125 2.53 -10.83 1.16
CA GLY A 125 3.04 -9.76 0.30
C GLY A 125 3.50 -10.24 -1.07
N VAL A 126 3.91 -11.51 -1.19
CA VAL A 126 4.20 -12.11 -2.51
C VAL A 126 2.97 -12.08 -3.43
N PHE A 127 1.75 -12.22 -2.90
CA PHE A 127 0.54 -12.12 -3.72
C PHE A 127 0.33 -10.71 -4.28
N GLU A 128 0.67 -9.68 -3.50
CA GLU A 128 0.65 -8.28 -3.93
C GLU A 128 1.73 -8.05 -5.01
N ALA A 129 2.97 -8.45 -4.75
CA ALA A 129 4.06 -8.33 -5.71
C ALA A 129 3.75 -9.04 -7.05
N VAL A 130 3.14 -10.23 -6.98
CA VAL A 130 2.66 -10.96 -8.17
C VAL A 130 1.60 -10.17 -8.91
N GLY A 131 0.60 -9.63 -8.18
CA GLY A 131 -0.46 -8.80 -8.76
C GLY A 131 0.09 -7.55 -9.45
N ASP A 132 1.00 -6.85 -8.80
CA ASP A 132 1.65 -5.64 -9.32
C ASP A 132 2.49 -5.93 -10.54
N LEU A 133 3.32 -6.97 -10.52
CA LEU A 133 4.15 -7.37 -11.67
C LEU A 133 3.28 -7.78 -12.87
N THR A 134 2.14 -8.42 -12.60
CA THR A 134 1.16 -8.78 -13.65
C THR A 134 0.51 -7.53 -14.22
N ALA A 135 0.05 -6.61 -13.36
CA ALA A 135 -0.52 -5.34 -13.79
C ALA A 135 0.49 -4.49 -14.57
N THR A 136 1.76 -4.45 -14.14
CA THR A 136 2.85 -3.81 -14.89
C THR A 136 3.01 -4.45 -16.27
N ALA A 137 2.99 -5.79 -16.36
CA ALA A 137 3.08 -6.49 -17.64
C ALA A 137 1.90 -6.13 -18.56
N MET A 138 0.67 -6.05 -18.03
CA MET A 138 -0.52 -5.65 -18.80
C MET A 138 -0.41 -4.21 -19.32
N VAL A 139 -0.05 -3.24 -18.48
CA VAL A 139 0.06 -1.83 -18.91
C VAL A 139 1.30 -1.52 -19.76
N SER A 140 2.21 -2.49 -19.91
CA SER A 140 3.42 -2.38 -20.74
C SER A 140 3.40 -3.29 -21.98
N ASP A 141 2.22 -3.82 -22.32
CA ASP A 141 2.00 -4.74 -23.44
C ASP A 141 2.97 -5.93 -23.46
N GLN A 142 3.23 -6.49 -22.28
CA GLN A 142 4.08 -7.67 -22.11
C GLN A 142 3.24 -8.94 -21.90
N PRO A 143 3.79 -10.13 -22.23
CA PRO A 143 3.09 -11.39 -21.99
C PRO A 143 2.74 -11.58 -20.51
N ILE A 144 1.49 -11.95 -20.25
CA ILE A 144 0.95 -12.31 -18.93
C ILE A 144 0.80 -13.83 -18.73
N GLU A 145 1.24 -14.60 -19.72
CA GLU A 145 1.26 -16.06 -19.69
C GLU A 145 2.57 -16.59 -20.32
N GLY A 146 2.87 -17.86 -20.08
CA GLY A 146 4.04 -18.54 -20.63
C GLY A 146 5.33 -18.40 -19.81
N GLU A 147 6.43 -18.84 -20.42
CA GLU A 147 7.74 -18.94 -19.74
C GLU A 147 8.33 -17.57 -19.40
N GLU A 148 8.18 -16.58 -20.29
CA GLU A 148 8.69 -15.23 -20.07
C GLU A 148 8.01 -14.56 -18.88
N TYR A 149 6.67 -14.67 -18.79
CA TYR A 149 5.90 -14.20 -17.65
C TYR A 149 6.35 -14.87 -16.35
N THR A 150 6.51 -16.19 -16.36
CA THR A 150 6.97 -16.96 -15.20
C THR A 150 8.37 -16.53 -14.75
N LYS A 151 9.28 -16.28 -15.71
CA LYS A 151 10.64 -15.80 -15.43
C LYS A 151 10.62 -14.39 -14.83
N ARG A 152 9.77 -13.50 -15.37
CA ARG A 152 9.57 -12.15 -14.83
C ARG A 152 9.06 -12.18 -13.40
N LEU A 153 8.08 -13.05 -13.13
CA LEU A 153 7.49 -13.21 -11.80
C LEU A 153 8.51 -13.72 -10.78
N ARG A 154 9.25 -14.78 -11.13
CA ARG A 154 10.32 -15.32 -10.29
C ARG A 154 11.41 -14.29 -10.00
N GLY A 155 11.85 -13.56 -11.04
CA GLY A 155 12.87 -12.53 -10.89
C GLY A 155 12.40 -11.34 -10.07
N GLY A 156 11.16 -10.89 -10.28
CA GLY A 156 10.55 -9.78 -9.53
C GLY A 156 10.35 -10.11 -8.06
N VAL A 157 9.77 -11.27 -7.74
CA VAL A 157 9.58 -11.72 -6.36
C VAL A 157 10.93 -11.96 -5.64
N LEU A 158 11.94 -12.48 -6.34
CA LEU A 158 13.28 -12.60 -5.77
C LEU A 158 13.90 -11.23 -5.47
N ALA A 159 13.76 -10.27 -6.40
CA ALA A 159 14.26 -8.92 -6.21
C ALA A 159 13.56 -8.23 -5.03
N ASP A 160 12.26 -8.42 -4.89
CA ASP A 160 11.44 -7.91 -3.79
C ASP A 160 11.97 -8.39 -2.42
N GLY A 161 12.15 -9.70 -2.27
CA GLY A 161 12.71 -10.28 -1.04
C GLY A 161 14.15 -9.84 -0.77
N LEU A 162 15.00 -9.79 -1.80
CA LEU A 162 16.40 -9.38 -1.66
C LEU A 162 16.52 -7.90 -1.25
N VAL A 163 15.74 -7.02 -1.89
CA VAL A 163 15.68 -5.60 -1.56
C VAL A 163 15.16 -5.41 -0.14
N SER A 164 14.16 -6.18 0.30
CA SER A 164 13.69 -6.18 1.69
C SER A 164 14.78 -6.56 2.70
N VAL A 165 15.60 -7.58 2.41
CA VAL A 165 16.74 -7.96 3.25
C VAL A 165 17.77 -6.83 3.30
N ILE A 166 18.11 -6.23 2.16
CA ILE A 166 19.07 -5.11 2.10
C ILE A 166 18.51 -3.89 2.86
N ALA A 167 17.24 -3.54 2.65
CA ALA A 167 16.59 -2.40 3.29
C ALA A 167 16.57 -2.56 4.81
N THR A 168 16.15 -3.73 5.30
CA THR A 168 16.15 -4.04 6.75
C THR A 168 17.54 -4.08 7.35
N ALA A 169 18.53 -4.63 6.63
CA ALA A 169 19.93 -4.56 7.05
C ALA A 169 20.41 -3.12 7.18
N LEU A 170 19.95 -2.19 6.33
CA LEU A 170 20.26 -0.75 6.42
C LEU A 170 19.37 0.02 7.40
N GLY A 171 18.50 -0.66 8.16
CA GLY A 171 17.64 -0.05 9.18
C GLY A 171 16.32 0.54 8.66
N SER A 172 15.93 0.20 7.43
CA SER A 172 14.60 0.48 6.88
C SER A 172 13.60 -0.63 7.25
N LEU A 173 12.32 -0.39 7.01
CA LEU A 173 11.32 -1.45 6.96
C LEU A 173 11.47 -2.24 5.65
N PRO A 174 10.98 -3.49 5.61
CA PRO A 174 10.92 -4.24 4.36
C PRO A 174 10.04 -3.51 3.33
N LEU A 175 10.32 -3.76 2.06
CA LEU A 175 9.76 -3.02 0.93
C LEU A 175 9.04 -3.99 -0.02
N THR A 176 8.02 -3.48 -0.70
CA THR A 176 7.28 -4.20 -1.75
C THR A 176 7.18 -3.35 -3.02
N THR A 177 6.68 -3.92 -4.12
CA THR A 177 6.39 -3.19 -5.35
C THR A 177 5.36 -2.08 -5.14
N PHE A 178 5.49 -0.99 -5.91
CA PHE A 178 4.61 0.18 -5.80
C PHE A 178 3.60 0.19 -6.95
N ALA A 179 2.37 -0.27 -6.69
CA ALA A 179 1.30 -0.40 -7.67
C ALA A 179 0.96 0.89 -8.44
N GLN A 180 1.18 2.06 -7.83
CA GLN A 180 0.84 3.37 -8.38
C GLN A 180 1.62 3.69 -9.66
N ASN A 181 2.79 3.08 -9.85
CA ASN A 181 3.59 3.25 -11.08
C ASN A 181 2.85 2.74 -12.32
N ASN A 182 1.97 1.75 -12.18
CA ASN A 182 1.18 1.22 -13.29
C ASN A 182 0.25 2.27 -13.88
N GLY A 183 -0.33 3.14 -13.04
CA GLY A 183 -1.10 4.28 -13.52
C GLY A 183 -0.26 5.22 -14.38
N VAL A 184 0.97 5.54 -13.93
CA VAL A 184 1.87 6.46 -14.64
C VAL A 184 2.25 5.89 -16.01
N ILE A 185 2.55 4.59 -16.06
CA ILE A 185 2.86 3.89 -17.31
C ILE A 185 1.67 3.92 -18.26
N GLN A 186 0.47 3.56 -17.78
CA GLN A 186 -0.75 3.54 -18.59
C GLN A 186 -1.04 4.89 -19.26
N MET A 187 -0.74 6.00 -18.57
CA MET A 187 -1.06 7.35 -19.05
C MET A 187 0.05 7.97 -19.90
N THR A 188 1.31 7.66 -19.61
CA THR A 188 2.46 8.16 -20.38
C THR A 188 2.77 7.29 -21.59
N GLY A 189 2.35 6.02 -21.56
CA GLY A 189 2.79 5.00 -22.52
C GLY A 189 4.27 4.60 -22.35
N VAL A 190 4.94 5.07 -21.28
CA VAL A 190 6.39 4.89 -21.11
C VAL A 190 6.67 3.85 -20.01
N ALA A 191 6.88 2.59 -20.43
CA ALA A 191 7.33 1.49 -19.57
C ALA A 191 8.86 1.30 -19.56
N SER A 192 9.63 2.35 -19.83
CA SER A 192 11.09 2.25 -20.01
C SER A 192 11.83 2.00 -18.69
N ARG A 193 12.62 0.92 -18.62
CA ARG A 193 13.51 0.60 -17.49
C ARG A 193 14.50 1.72 -17.15
N HIS A 194 14.82 2.60 -18.12
CA HIS A 194 15.75 3.71 -17.91
C HIS A 194 15.16 4.77 -16.97
N VAL A 195 13.86 5.05 -17.10
CA VAL A 195 13.16 6.00 -16.22
C VAL A 195 13.26 5.53 -14.76
N GLY A 196 12.99 4.24 -14.51
CA GLY A 196 13.16 3.64 -13.19
C GLY A 196 14.58 3.75 -12.64
N LYS A 197 15.61 3.52 -13.46
CA LYS A 197 17.01 3.68 -13.05
C LYS A 197 17.37 5.12 -12.68
N TYR A 198 16.92 6.10 -13.47
CA TYR A 198 17.17 7.51 -13.17
C TYR A 198 16.49 7.93 -11.86
N ILE A 199 15.23 7.53 -11.66
CA ILE A 199 14.50 7.78 -10.41
C ILE A 199 15.22 7.13 -9.23
N ALA A 200 15.70 5.89 -9.37
CA ALA A 200 16.44 5.21 -8.31
C ALA A 200 17.71 5.97 -7.91
N VAL A 201 18.51 6.45 -8.88
CA VAL A 201 19.70 7.25 -8.59
C VAL A 201 19.32 8.57 -7.90
N ILE A 202 18.27 9.25 -8.36
CA ILE A 202 17.78 10.49 -7.73
C ILE A 202 17.37 10.23 -6.29
N LEU A 203 16.61 9.17 -6.01
CA LEU A 203 16.16 8.82 -4.66
C LEU A 203 17.33 8.44 -3.74
N VAL A 204 18.34 7.72 -4.26
CA VAL A 204 19.57 7.43 -3.50
C VAL A 204 20.29 8.73 -3.14
N LEU A 205 20.48 9.63 -4.10
CA LEU A 205 21.12 10.91 -3.85
C LEU A 205 20.35 11.74 -2.82
N LEU A 206 19.03 11.85 -2.96
CA LEU A 206 18.17 12.57 -2.00
C LEU A 206 18.21 11.93 -0.61
N GLY A 207 18.25 10.59 -0.51
CA GLY A 207 18.33 9.86 0.75
C GLY A 207 19.63 10.07 1.53
N LEU A 208 20.72 10.43 0.85
CA LEU A 208 22.00 10.75 1.49
C LEU A 208 21.97 12.09 2.23
N PHE A 209 21.06 13.00 1.87
CA PHE A 209 20.93 14.31 2.49
C PHE A 209 19.82 14.26 3.55
N PRO A 210 20.15 14.23 4.86
CA PRO A 210 19.16 14.05 5.92
C PRO A 210 18.16 15.22 5.99
N VAL A 211 18.52 16.39 5.46
CA VAL A 211 17.62 17.54 5.31
C VAL A 211 16.36 17.17 4.55
N VAL A 212 16.49 16.36 3.48
CA VAL A 212 15.34 15.92 2.68
C VAL A 212 14.42 15.03 3.51
N GLY A 213 14.97 13.99 4.14
CA GLY A 213 14.19 13.08 4.97
C GLY A 213 13.52 13.77 6.17
N ARG A 214 14.24 14.68 6.83
CA ARG A 214 13.73 15.44 7.98
C ARG A 214 12.68 16.48 7.57
N ALA A 215 12.78 17.06 6.37
CA ALA A 215 11.72 17.93 5.86
C ALA A 215 10.39 17.18 5.68
N PHE A 216 10.40 15.89 5.33
CA PHE A 216 9.15 15.12 5.31
C PHE A 216 8.56 14.91 6.72
N THR A 217 9.39 14.85 7.76
CA THR A 217 8.92 14.71 9.16
C THR A 217 8.29 15.98 9.72
N THR A 218 8.48 17.14 9.08
CA THR A 218 7.82 18.38 9.48
C THR A 218 6.39 18.48 8.95
N ILE A 219 6.01 17.61 8.01
CA ILE A 219 4.64 17.57 7.46
C ILE A 219 3.69 17.05 8.54
N PRO A 220 2.67 17.83 8.95
CA PRO A 220 1.76 17.39 9.99
C PRO A 220 0.94 16.16 9.59
N SER A 221 0.67 15.27 10.54
CA SER A 221 -0.14 14.06 10.33
C SER A 221 -1.48 14.30 9.61
N PRO A 222 -2.28 15.35 9.91
CA PRO A 222 -3.52 15.61 9.16
C PRO A 222 -3.30 15.80 7.66
N VAL A 223 -2.19 16.43 7.26
CA VAL A 223 -1.88 16.68 5.83
C VAL A 223 -1.59 15.35 5.13
N LEU A 224 -0.79 14.49 5.76
CA LEU A 224 -0.50 13.15 5.26
C LEU A 224 -1.74 12.26 5.25
N GLY A 225 -2.57 12.33 6.30
CA GLY A 225 -3.78 11.54 6.47
C GLY A 225 -4.74 11.66 5.30
N GLY A 226 -4.94 12.89 4.78
CA GLY A 226 -5.78 13.12 3.60
C GLY A 226 -5.28 12.38 2.35
N ALA A 227 -3.98 12.43 2.08
CA ALA A 227 -3.39 11.69 0.97
C ALA A 227 -3.44 10.17 1.20
N MET A 228 -3.13 9.71 2.42
CA MET A 228 -3.07 8.30 2.77
C MET A 228 -4.42 7.60 2.70
N VAL A 229 -5.51 8.23 3.15
CA VAL A 229 -6.86 7.65 3.05
C VAL A 229 -7.23 7.36 1.61
N LEU A 230 -6.92 8.27 0.68
CA LEU A 230 -7.16 8.03 -0.74
C LEU A 230 -6.25 6.94 -1.29
N MET A 231 -4.95 6.95 -0.97
CA MET A 231 -4.00 5.95 -1.46
C MET A 231 -4.38 4.54 -0.99
N PHE A 232 -4.62 4.36 0.31
CA PHE A 232 -5.00 3.06 0.89
C PHE A 232 -6.38 2.61 0.41
N GLY A 233 -7.32 3.54 0.24
CA GLY A 233 -8.61 3.28 -0.40
C GLY A 233 -8.45 2.77 -1.84
N LEU A 234 -7.57 3.39 -2.64
CA LEU A 234 -7.27 2.95 -4.00
C LEU A 234 -6.61 1.56 -4.03
N ILE A 235 -5.75 1.23 -3.06
CA ILE A 235 -5.20 -0.12 -2.91
C ILE A 235 -6.31 -1.12 -2.62
N ALA A 236 -7.25 -0.79 -1.72
CA ALA A 236 -8.41 -1.66 -1.46
C ALA A 236 -9.25 -1.89 -2.73
N ILE A 237 -9.50 -0.84 -3.51
CA ILE A 237 -10.19 -0.93 -4.80
C ILE A 237 -9.39 -1.74 -5.84
N ALA A 238 -8.06 -1.65 -5.85
CA ALA A 238 -7.23 -2.49 -6.71
C ALA A 238 -7.40 -3.98 -6.37
N GLY A 239 -7.46 -4.32 -5.08
CA GLY A 239 -7.79 -5.69 -4.63
C GLY A 239 -9.16 -6.16 -5.13
N VAL A 240 -10.19 -5.30 -5.09
CA VAL A 240 -11.50 -5.57 -5.69
C VAL A 240 -11.38 -5.84 -7.19
N ARG A 241 -10.65 -5.00 -7.94
CA ARG A 241 -10.45 -5.18 -9.39
C ARG A 241 -9.76 -6.51 -9.72
N ILE A 242 -8.77 -6.92 -8.93
CA ILE A 242 -8.10 -8.22 -9.10
C ILE A 242 -9.07 -9.37 -8.84
N LEU A 243 -9.85 -9.30 -7.75
CA LEU A 243 -10.85 -10.30 -7.38
C LEU A 243 -11.92 -10.46 -8.46
N VAL A 244 -12.35 -9.35 -9.04
CA VAL A 244 -13.43 -9.27 -10.02
C VAL A 244 -12.98 -9.56 -11.45
N GLY A 245 -11.73 -9.24 -11.80
CA GLY A 245 -11.26 -9.25 -13.19
C GLY A 245 -11.34 -10.59 -13.92
N HIS A 246 -11.38 -11.71 -13.18
CA HIS A 246 -11.50 -13.07 -13.76
C HIS A 246 -12.93 -13.64 -13.66
N GLY A 247 -13.87 -12.84 -13.16
CA GLY A 247 -15.24 -13.22 -12.86
C GLY A 247 -15.38 -13.89 -11.50
N ILE A 248 -16.42 -13.51 -10.75
CA ILE A 248 -16.73 -14.06 -9.42
C ILE A 248 -17.87 -15.07 -9.56
N ARG A 249 -17.66 -16.31 -9.11
CA ARG A 249 -18.75 -17.27 -8.89
C ARG A 249 -19.07 -17.34 -7.40
N ARG A 250 -20.08 -18.14 -7.04
CA ARG A 250 -20.49 -18.30 -5.64
C ARG A 250 -19.34 -18.75 -4.75
N ARG A 251 -18.49 -19.66 -5.24
CA ARG A 251 -17.30 -20.13 -4.52
C ARG A 251 -16.36 -18.98 -4.17
N GLU A 252 -15.95 -18.18 -5.16
CA GLU A 252 -15.02 -17.07 -4.94
C GLU A 252 -15.62 -16.00 -4.03
N ALA A 253 -16.93 -15.73 -4.16
CA ALA A 253 -17.64 -14.81 -3.28
C ALA A 253 -17.62 -15.27 -1.81
N VAL A 254 -17.85 -16.56 -1.54
CA VAL A 254 -17.81 -17.12 -0.18
C VAL A 254 -16.39 -17.06 0.40
N ILE A 255 -15.37 -17.39 -0.40
CA ILE A 255 -13.96 -17.26 0.00
C ILE A 255 -13.67 -15.81 0.39
N ALA A 256 -14.01 -14.85 -0.48
CA ALA A 256 -13.75 -13.45 -0.25
C ALA A 256 -14.51 -12.91 0.98
N ALA A 257 -15.82 -13.13 1.06
CA ALA A 257 -16.64 -12.64 2.17
C ALA A 257 -16.15 -13.15 3.52
N THR A 258 -15.85 -14.45 3.63
CA THR A 258 -15.39 -15.07 4.88
C THR A 258 -14.01 -14.53 5.28
N SER A 259 -13.09 -14.47 4.33
CA SER A 259 -11.70 -14.06 4.58
C SER A 259 -11.59 -12.58 4.95
N VAL A 260 -12.36 -11.74 4.26
CA VAL A 260 -12.41 -10.29 4.53
C VAL A 260 -13.09 -10.03 5.87
N GLY A 261 -14.21 -10.69 6.14
CA GLY A 261 -14.92 -10.57 7.41
C GLY A 261 -14.04 -10.96 8.60
N LEU A 262 -13.33 -12.08 8.52
CA LEU A 262 -12.40 -12.51 9.57
C LEU A 262 -11.19 -11.58 9.68
N GLY A 263 -10.57 -11.18 8.56
CA GLY A 263 -9.43 -10.27 8.57
C GLY A 263 -9.75 -8.91 9.18
N LEU A 264 -10.87 -8.30 8.80
CA LEU A 264 -11.34 -7.05 9.40
C LEU A 264 -11.77 -7.23 10.87
N GLY A 265 -12.38 -8.37 11.20
CA GLY A 265 -12.76 -8.71 12.57
C GLY A 265 -11.56 -8.68 13.53
N VAL A 266 -10.41 -9.19 13.09
CA VAL A 266 -9.14 -9.11 13.85
C VAL A 266 -8.71 -7.66 14.09
N GLY A 267 -8.95 -6.78 13.13
CA GLY A 267 -8.56 -5.37 13.22
C GLY A 267 -9.50 -4.55 14.11
N PHE A 268 -10.80 -4.86 14.09
CA PHE A 268 -11.81 -4.14 14.88
C PHE A 268 -11.91 -4.64 16.31
N GLU A 269 -11.86 -5.97 16.53
CA GLU A 269 -11.99 -6.58 17.85
C GLU A 269 -10.87 -7.62 18.09
N PRO A 270 -9.61 -7.17 18.28
CA PRO A 270 -8.47 -8.08 18.47
C PRO A 270 -8.64 -9.04 19.65
N GLU A 271 -9.39 -8.64 20.68
CA GLU A 271 -9.60 -9.44 21.89
C GLU A 271 -10.30 -10.79 21.62
N VAL A 272 -11.16 -10.85 20.59
CA VAL A 272 -11.85 -12.08 20.17
C VAL A 272 -10.85 -13.11 19.65
N PHE A 273 -9.74 -12.66 19.04
CA PHE A 273 -8.75 -13.49 18.36
C PHE A 273 -7.50 -13.75 19.21
N LYS A 274 -7.39 -13.18 20.42
CA LYS A 274 -6.19 -13.25 21.27
C LYS A 274 -5.72 -14.67 21.61
N ASN A 275 -6.65 -15.63 21.66
CA ASN A 275 -6.37 -17.03 22.00
C ASN A 275 -6.02 -17.89 20.77
N LEU A 276 -6.18 -17.34 19.55
CA LEU A 276 -5.79 -18.03 18.32
C LEU A 276 -4.29 -17.93 18.10
N PRO A 277 -3.70 -18.78 17.24
CA PRO A 277 -2.30 -18.66 16.85
C PRO A 277 -1.98 -17.27 16.32
N VAL A 278 -0.75 -16.80 16.54
CA VAL A 278 -0.25 -15.46 16.13
C VAL A 278 -0.58 -15.11 14.68
N LEU A 279 -0.58 -16.12 13.80
CA LEU A 279 -0.95 -15.99 12.38
C LEU A 279 -2.36 -15.44 12.13
N PHE A 280 -3.29 -15.65 13.05
CA PHE A 280 -4.68 -15.16 12.96
C PHE A 280 -4.92 -13.88 13.76
N GLN A 281 -3.89 -13.35 14.45
CA GLN A 281 -4.00 -12.14 15.27
C GLN A 281 -3.67 -10.85 14.51
N ASN A 282 -3.34 -10.94 13.22
CA ASN A 282 -3.16 -9.80 12.33
C ASN A 282 -4.19 -9.84 11.19
N SER A 283 -4.79 -8.70 10.83
CA SER A 283 -5.87 -8.62 9.83
C SER A 283 -5.49 -9.17 8.46
N ILE A 284 -4.30 -8.83 7.97
CA ILE A 284 -3.80 -9.26 6.67
C ILE A 284 -3.48 -10.76 6.73
N SER A 285 -2.74 -11.19 7.76
CA SER A 285 -2.35 -12.59 7.95
C SER A 285 -3.57 -13.51 8.13
N GLY A 286 -4.46 -13.20 9.07
CA GLY A 286 -5.63 -14.01 9.38
C GLY A 286 -6.59 -14.11 8.20
N GLY A 287 -6.89 -13.00 7.53
CA GLY A 287 -7.74 -13.02 6.35
C GLY A 287 -7.09 -13.70 5.15
N GLY A 288 -5.82 -13.42 4.86
CA GLY A 288 -5.08 -14.03 3.75
C GLY A 288 -4.90 -15.54 3.90
N ILE A 289 -4.57 -16.02 5.11
CA ILE A 289 -4.48 -17.45 5.40
C ILE A 289 -5.86 -18.11 5.27
N THR A 290 -6.91 -17.46 5.76
CA THR A 290 -8.30 -17.97 5.57
C THR A 290 -8.64 -18.09 4.09
N ALA A 291 -8.27 -17.11 3.26
CA ALA A 291 -8.49 -17.16 1.82
C ALA A 291 -7.77 -18.34 1.16
N VAL A 292 -6.51 -18.56 1.52
CA VAL A 292 -5.71 -19.71 1.03
C VAL A 292 -6.37 -21.02 1.45
N LEU A 293 -6.73 -21.18 2.72
CA LEU A 293 -7.34 -22.40 3.24
C LEU A 293 -8.68 -22.70 2.58
N LEU A 294 -9.58 -21.72 2.50
CA LEU A 294 -10.88 -21.89 1.84
C LEU A 294 -10.73 -22.19 0.36
N ASN A 295 -9.77 -21.57 -0.32
CA ASN A 295 -9.49 -21.86 -1.72
C ASN A 295 -8.92 -23.28 -1.94
N LEU A 296 -8.36 -23.93 -0.93
CA LEU A 296 -7.91 -25.33 -1.01
C LEU A 296 -9.02 -26.33 -0.65
N VAL A 297 -9.86 -25.97 0.32
CA VAL A 297 -10.89 -26.88 0.87
C VAL A 297 -12.18 -26.84 0.06
N LEU A 298 -12.61 -25.67 -0.43
CA LEU A 298 -13.88 -25.56 -1.13
C LEU A 298 -13.77 -26.13 -2.56
N PRO A 299 -14.67 -27.05 -2.95
CA PRO A 299 -14.64 -27.67 -4.27
C PRO A 299 -14.89 -26.65 -5.38
N GLU A 300 -14.21 -26.80 -6.52
CA GLU A 300 -14.43 -25.98 -7.70
C GLU A 300 -15.62 -26.51 -8.50
N ASP A 301 -16.70 -25.73 -8.55
CA ASP A 301 -17.80 -25.99 -9.49
C ASP A 301 -17.54 -25.23 -10.80
N LYS A 302 -17.14 -25.97 -11.86
CA LYS A 302 -16.81 -25.39 -13.17
C LYS A 302 -18.04 -25.14 -14.04
N THR A 303 -19.22 -25.55 -13.57
CA THR A 303 -20.49 -25.46 -14.30
C THR A 303 -21.21 -24.13 -14.07
N GLU A 304 -20.81 -23.38 -13.05
CA GLU A 304 -21.41 -22.09 -12.71
C GLU A 304 -20.84 -20.95 -13.58
N ALA A 305 -21.73 -20.16 -14.19
CA ALA A 305 -21.34 -19.00 -14.97
C ALA A 305 -20.71 -17.95 -14.05
N ALA A 306 -19.51 -17.48 -14.40
CA ALA A 306 -18.85 -16.41 -13.66
C ALA A 306 -19.52 -15.07 -13.95
N VAL A 307 -19.82 -14.29 -12.90
CA VAL A 307 -20.24 -12.90 -13.07
C VAL A 307 -19.00 -12.08 -13.42
N LYS A 308 -18.89 -11.68 -14.69
CA LYS A 308 -17.84 -10.79 -15.19
C LYS A 308 -18.37 -9.36 -15.27
N PHE A 309 -17.54 -8.39 -14.92
CA PHE A 309 -17.83 -7.00 -15.25
C PHE A 309 -17.40 -6.81 -16.70
N ASP A 310 -18.37 -6.55 -17.56
CA ASP A 310 -18.12 -6.24 -18.95
C ASP A 310 -17.40 -4.89 -19.04
N THR A 311 -16.12 -4.91 -19.42
CA THR A 311 -15.30 -3.70 -19.55
C THR A 311 -15.26 -3.20 -21.00
N ASP A 312 -15.79 -3.97 -21.95
CA ASP A 312 -15.78 -3.65 -23.39
C ASP A 312 -16.76 -2.51 -23.75
N HIS A 313 -17.62 -2.08 -22.80
CA HIS A 313 -18.58 -0.99 -22.99
C HIS A 313 -18.19 0.34 -22.32
N LEU A 314 -16.99 0.45 -21.73
CA LEU A 314 -16.54 1.66 -21.03
C LEU A 314 -15.48 2.48 -21.79
N GLU A 315 -15.07 2.05 -22.98
CA GLU A 315 -14.21 2.83 -23.89
C GLU A 315 -15.02 3.74 -24.81
N HIS A 316 -15.81 4.67 -24.25
CA HIS A 316 -16.34 5.83 -24.97
C HIS A 316 -16.44 7.07 -24.07
#